data_AF-A0A0M3KFE8-F1
#
_entry.id   AF-A0A0M3KFE8-F1
#
_cell.length_a   1.000
_cell.length_b   1.000
_cell.length_c   1.000
_cell.angle_alpha   90.00
_cell.angle_beta   90.00
_cell.angle_gamma   90.00
#
_symmetry.space_group_name_H-M   'P 1'
#
loop_
_entity.id
_entity.type
_entity.pdbx_description
1 polymer ?
#
loop_
_entity_poly.entity_id
_entity_poly.type
_entity_poly.pdbx_seq_one_letter_code
_entity_poly.pdbx_strand_id
1 'polypeptide(L)'
;LNDGYGDATRTNQPKSDKRNQPREFQGQAAVASSKSSAKAPILYVGGNGTISVIMNMGVIIEIAADRAMRVLCHDKFSSSCNSTGTTACILHPNARIFQQGEKVFCNFATTPYTSNKSAVFGAEGVLFTMSHLGETYFVSSSAVKGTASVPSVLLQFPNLNHDFTMRHFYSECQTGQEFTNLCNDIVKRARYGTRNDDSLMITINDIYIKQESNGNVEVNCRPRHISCSPTNGTIRVRTDLVDMAVQVHHTVNA
;
A
#
# COMPACT_ATOMS: atom_id res chain seq x y z
N LEU A 1 19.19 -60.61 -45.78
CA LEU A 1 17.82 -61.10 -45.58
C LEU A 1 17.39 -60.55 -44.21
N ASN A 2 17.05 -59.27 -44.11
CA ASN A 2 15.76 -58.65 -44.41
C ASN A 2 14.63 -59.07 -43.44
N ASP A 3 13.96 -58.02 -42.91
CA ASP A 3 12.62 -57.95 -42.30
C ASP A 3 12.50 -58.42 -40.83
N GLY A 4 11.92 -57.71 -39.86
CA GLY A 4 10.96 -56.59 -39.86
C GLY A 4 9.79 -56.94 -38.90
N TYR A 5 9.23 -55.97 -38.16
CA TYR A 5 8.18 -56.02 -37.09
C TYR A 5 8.70 -56.29 -35.66
N GLY A 6 8.48 -55.49 -34.61
CA GLY A 6 7.64 -54.32 -34.37
C GLY A 6 6.70 -54.57 -33.17
N ASP A 7 6.94 -53.96 -31.99
CA ASP A 7 5.86 -53.60 -31.07
C ASP A 7 6.25 -52.44 -30.15
N ALA A 8 5.26 -51.60 -29.88
CA ALA A 8 5.33 -50.27 -29.33
C ALA A 8 4.92 -50.25 -27.85
N THR A 9 5.71 -49.59 -27.00
CA THR A 9 5.20 -49.00 -25.76
C THR A 9 5.65 -47.55 -25.65
N ARG A 10 4.71 -46.66 -26.00
CA ARG A 10 4.78 -45.20 -25.78
C ARG A 10 4.77 -44.91 -24.29
N THR A 11 5.87 -44.42 -23.75
CA THR A 11 5.87 -43.61 -22.52
C THR A 11 5.70 -42.14 -22.90
N ASN A 12 4.51 -41.59 -22.62
CA ASN A 12 4.24 -40.17 -22.73
C ASN A 12 5.04 -39.41 -21.65
N GLN A 13 6.18 -38.84 -22.02
CA GLN A 13 6.79 -37.76 -21.25
C GLN A 13 5.99 -36.46 -21.50
N PRO A 14 5.61 -35.70 -20.46
CA PRO A 14 4.99 -34.41 -20.66
C PRO A 14 6.00 -33.45 -21.29
N LYS A 15 5.69 -32.95 -22.50
CA LYS A 15 6.42 -31.85 -23.13
C LYS A 15 6.33 -30.64 -22.20
N SER A 16 7.48 -30.17 -21.70
CA SER A 16 7.56 -28.91 -20.99
C SER A 16 7.14 -27.77 -21.93
N ASP A 17 6.04 -27.10 -21.58
CA ASP A 17 5.49 -25.99 -22.35
C ASP A 17 6.43 -24.79 -22.18
N LYS A 18 7.27 -24.55 -23.20
CA LYS A 18 8.25 -23.45 -23.23
C LYS A 18 7.62 -22.04 -23.24
N ARG A 19 6.29 -21.93 -23.20
CA ARG A 19 5.55 -20.67 -23.22
C ARG A 19 5.44 -19.93 -21.87
N ASN A 20 5.88 -20.57 -20.77
CA ASN A 20 5.82 -19.99 -19.43
C ASN A 20 7.19 -19.71 -18.79
N GLN A 21 8.26 -19.64 -19.59
CA GLN A 21 9.55 -19.19 -19.06
C GLN A 21 9.56 -17.66 -18.93
N PRO A 22 9.89 -17.10 -17.75
CA PRO A 22 10.15 -15.67 -17.62
C PRO A 22 11.24 -15.27 -18.61
N ARG A 23 11.05 -14.17 -19.35
CA ARG A 23 12.19 -13.52 -20.01
C ARG A 23 13.20 -13.14 -18.92
N GLU A 24 14.47 -13.47 -19.15
CA GLU A 24 15.55 -13.36 -18.16
C GLU A 24 15.54 -12.03 -17.39
N PHE A 25 15.70 -12.14 -16.07
CA PHE A 25 15.89 -11.02 -15.14
C PHE A 25 17.25 -10.35 -15.40
N GLN A 26 17.30 -9.38 -16.29
CA GLN A 26 18.49 -8.53 -16.46
C GLN A 26 18.08 -7.05 -16.55
N GLY A 27 17.93 -6.43 -15.38
CA GLY A 27 17.94 -4.98 -15.24
C GLY A 27 18.76 -4.63 -14.00
N GLN A 28 19.99 -4.17 -14.19
CA GLN A 28 20.69 -3.44 -13.12
C GLN A 28 20.05 -2.05 -13.03
N ALA A 29 19.79 -1.58 -11.80
CA ALA A 29 19.24 -0.26 -11.57
C ALA A 29 20.12 0.80 -12.26
N ALA A 30 19.57 1.46 -13.29
CA ALA A 30 20.18 2.65 -13.83
C ALA A 30 20.03 3.77 -12.80
N VAL A 31 21.13 4.17 -12.17
CA VAL A 31 21.21 5.47 -11.50
C VAL A 31 21.00 6.52 -12.60
N ALA A 32 19.90 7.26 -12.53
CA ALA A 32 19.48 8.15 -13.61
C ALA A 32 20.57 9.19 -13.95
N SER A 33 21.25 8.99 -15.07
CA SER A 33 21.98 10.02 -15.80
C SER A 33 20.99 10.73 -16.72
N SER A 34 20.99 12.06 -16.70
CA SER A 34 20.05 12.90 -17.44
C SER A 34 20.18 12.70 -18.96
N LYS A 35 19.03 12.59 -19.64
CA LYS A 35 18.79 12.48 -21.11
C LYS A 35 18.43 11.10 -21.68
N SER A 36 17.52 10.38 -21.05
CA SER A 36 16.55 9.54 -21.78
C SER A 36 15.19 9.64 -21.10
N SER A 37 14.08 9.57 -21.85
CA SER A 37 12.75 9.46 -21.24
C SER A 37 12.66 8.12 -20.51
N ALA A 38 13.07 8.11 -19.24
CA ALA A 38 13.21 6.89 -18.47
C ALA A 38 11.86 6.20 -18.39
N LYS A 39 11.76 5.01 -19.01
CA LYS A 39 10.57 4.17 -18.96
C LYS A 39 10.45 3.63 -17.54
N ALA A 40 9.27 3.72 -16.93
CA ALA A 40 9.02 3.18 -15.61
C ALA A 40 9.39 1.67 -15.54
N PRO A 41 9.84 1.18 -14.37
CA PRO A 41 9.95 1.91 -13.12
C PRO A 41 11.25 2.71 -13.03
N ILE A 42 11.20 3.86 -12.35
CA ILE A 42 12.40 4.61 -11.97
C ILE A 42 12.66 4.33 -10.49
N LEU A 43 13.84 3.79 -10.18
CA LEU A 43 14.29 3.52 -8.82
C LEU A 43 15.44 4.48 -8.48
N TYR A 44 15.34 5.19 -7.37
CA TYR A 44 16.44 6.03 -6.89
C TYR A 44 16.44 6.15 -5.36
N VAL A 45 17.58 6.54 -4.81
CA VAL A 45 17.75 6.82 -3.38
C VAL A 45 17.64 8.32 -3.17
N GLY A 46 16.72 8.76 -2.31
CA GLY A 46 16.60 10.15 -1.88
C GLY A 46 17.67 10.52 -0.85
N GLY A 47 18.03 11.80 -0.77
CA GLY A 47 19.01 12.31 0.21
C GLY A 47 18.56 12.20 1.68
N ASN A 48 17.28 11.92 1.89
CA ASN A 48 16.66 11.57 3.16
C ASN A 48 16.73 10.07 3.49
N GLY A 49 17.57 9.29 2.79
CA GLY A 49 17.77 7.86 3.06
C GLY A 49 16.51 7.02 2.86
N THR A 50 15.77 7.29 1.79
CA THR A 50 14.63 6.48 1.35
C THR A 50 14.85 6.02 -0.08
N ILE A 51 14.20 4.92 -0.44
CA ILE A 51 14.18 4.43 -1.81
C ILE A 51 12.83 4.81 -2.42
N SER A 52 12.86 5.54 -3.53
CA SER A 52 11.68 5.90 -4.29
C SER A 52 11.55 5.01 -5.52
N VAL A 53 10.37 4.43 -5.70
CA VAL A 53 9.99 3.64 -6.87
C VAL A 53 8.84 4.36 -7.58
N ILE A 54 9.13 4.99 -8.72
CA ILE A 54 8.14 5.66 -9.54
C ILE A 54 7.58 4.68 -10.56
N MET A 55 6.28 4.42 -10.47
CA MET A 55 5.52 3.52 -11.33
C MET A 55 4.77 4.31 -12.40
N ASN A 56 4.10 3.62 -13.33
CA ASN A 56 3.19 4.28 -14.27
C ASN A 56 1.99 4.91 -13.54
N MET A 57 1.29 5.81 -14.23
CA MET A 57 0.05 6.46 -13.74
C MET A 57 0.22 7.25 -12.43
N GLY A 58 1.44 7.75 -12.18
CA GLY A 58 1.74 8.67 -11.08
C GLY A 58 1.73 8.02 -9.70
N VAL A 59 1.86 6.68 -9.61
CA VAL A 59 2.04 6.00 -8.32
C VAL A 59 3.51 6.02 -7.94
N ILE A 60 3.78 6.53 -6.74
CA ILE A 60 5.11 6.56 -6.13
C ILE A 60 5.07 5.69 -4.88
N ILE A 61 6.08 4.83 -4.73
CA ILE A 61 6.26 4.00 -3.55
C ILE A 61 7.59 4.42 -2.91
N GLU A 62 7.53 4.91 -1.69
CA GLU A 62 8.71 5.18 -0.87
C GLU A 62 8.92 4.03 0.10
N ILE A 63 10.17 3.60 0.23
CA ILE A 63 10.60 2.47 1.06
C ILE A 63 11.71 2.97 1.99
N ALA A 64 11.54 2.72 3.29
CA ALA A 64 12.56 2.99 4.29
C ALA A 64 13.52 1.79 4.44
N ALA A 65 14.65 2.00 5.12
CA ALA A 65 15.66 0.94 5.30
C ALA A 65 15.11 -0.29 6.04
N ASP A 66 14.19 -0.08 6.98
CA ASP A 66 13.52 -1.10 7.78
C ASP A 66 12.31 -1.78 7.08
N ARG A 67 12.07 -1.47 5.80
CA ARG A 67 10.93 -1.95 5.01
C ARG A 67 9.57 -1.40 5.43
N ALA A 68 9.55 -0.23 6.09
CA ALA A 68 8.35 0.59 6.09
C ALA A 68 8.06 1.09 4.66
N MET A 69 6.78 1.33 4.36
CA MET A 69 6.32 1.64 3.01
C MET A 69 5.36 2.83 3.04
N ARG A 70 5.50 3.73 2.08
CA ARG A 70 4.51 4.78 1.78
C ARG A 70 4.14 4.72 0.30
N VAL A 71 2.85 4.70 0.01
CA VAL A 71 2.31 4.75 -1.35
C VAL A 71 1.60 6.08 -1.54
N LEU A 72 1.91 6.78 -2.61
CA LEU A 72 1.36 8.09 -2.96
C LEU A 72 0.89 8.07 -4.41
N CYS A 73 -0.32 8.57 -4.64
CA CYS A 73 -0.79 8.98 -5.96
C CYS A 73 -1.26 10.44 -5.84
N HIS A 74 -0.54 11.35 -6.49
CA HIS A 74 -0.74 12.80 -6.36
C HIS A 74 -2.22 13.18 -6.61
N ASP A 75 -2.76 14.06 -5.76
CA ASP A 75 -4.17 14.51 -5.74
C ASP A 75 -5.25 13.44 -5.56
N LYS A 76 -4.88 12.16 -5.41
CA LYS A 76 -5.85 11.06 -5.26
C LYS A 76 -5.85 10.47 -3.87
N PHE A 77 -4.69 10.01 -3.41
CA PHE A 77 -4.57 9.38 -2.10
C PHE A 77 -3.11 9.17 -1.70
N SER A 78 -2.90 8.96 -0.42
CA SER A 78 -1.66 8.40 0.10
C SER A 78 -1.93 7.44 1.25
N SER A 79 -0.95 6.59 1.52
CA SER A 79 -0.95 5.69 2.65
C SER A 79 0.47 5.42 3.09
N SER A 80 0.67 5.17 4.38
CA SER A 80 1.93 4.61 4.87
C SER A 80 1.69 3.53 5.91
N CYS A 81 2.64 2.62 6.05
CA CYS A 81 2.64 1.54 7.01
C CYS A 81 4.07 1.32 7.49
N ASN A 82 4.25 1.25 8.81
CA ASN A 82 5.55 1.08 9.43
C ASN A 82 6.11 -0.35 9.25
N SER A 83 7.35 -0.57 9.67
CA SER A 83 8.08 -1.83 9.51
C SER A 83 7.58 -2.99 10.38
N THR A 84 6.60 -2.77 11.26
CA THR A 84 5.98 -3.78 12.13
C THR A 84 4.50 -4.01 11.81
N GLY A 85 3.84 -3.11 11.08
CA GLY A 85 2.39 -3.15 10.84
C GLY A 85 1.55 -2.68 12.03
N THR A 86 2.17 -2.10 13.06
CA THR A 86 1.49 -1.57 14.25
C THR A 86 0.98 -0.15 14.06
N THR A 87 1.45 0.55 13.02
CA THR A 87 0.95 1.87 12.63
C THR A 87 0.79 1.89 11.12
N ALA A 88 -0.38 2.32 10.67
CA ALA A 88 -0.75 2.39 9.27
C ALA A 88 -1.80 3.46 9.06
N CYS A 89 -1.84 4.06 7.87
CA CYS A 89 -2.77 5.15 7.63
C CYS A 89 -3.18 5.29 6.18
N ILE A 90 -4.35 5.86 5.94
CA ILE A 90 -4.91 6.20 4.63
C ILE A 90 -5.35 7.65 4.66
N LEU A 91 -4.84 8.44 3.73
CA LEU A 91 -5.30 9.77 3.40
C LEU A 91 -5.98 9.73 2.04
N HIS A 92 -7.29 9.92 2.03
CA HIS A 92 -8.12 9.92 0.82
C HIS A 92 -9.16 11.06 0.91
N PRO A 93 -9.61 11.66 -0.20
CA PRO A 93 -10.62 12.71 -0.20
C PRO A 93 -11.90 12.38 0.60
N ASN A 94 -12.32 11.12 0.58
CA ASN A 94 -13.52 10.64 1.28
C ASN A 94 -13.28 10.22 2.74
N ALA A 95 -12.04 9.90 3.12
CA ALA A 95 -11.74 9.42 4.46
C ALA A 95 -10.27 9.58 4.83
N ARG A 96 -10.05 9.92 6.10
CA ARG A 96 -8.76 9.95 6.75
C ARG A 96 -8.78 8.89 7.83
N ILE A 97 -7.95 7.87 7.70
CA ILE A 97 -7.92 6.72 8.60
C ILE A 97 -6.50 6.60 9.15
N PHE A 98 -6.35 6.54 10.46
CA PHE A 98 -5.07 6.40 11.13
C PHE A 98 -5.16 5.29 12.18
N GLN A 99 -4.36 4.26 12.03
CA GLN A 99 -4.26 3.15 12.97
C GLN A 99 -3.01 3.32 13.85
N GLN A 100 -3.19 3.11 15.15
CA GLN A 100 -2.12 3.03 16.13
C GLN A 100 -2.41 1.86 17.09
N GLY A 101 -1.64 0.78 16.95
CA GLY A 101 -1.92 -0.48 17.63
C GLY A 101 -3.30 -1.03 17.25
N GLU A 102 -4.12 -1.33 18.24
CA GLU A 102 -5.50 -1.83 18.05
C GLU A 102 -6.51 -0.70 17.85
N LYS A 103 -6.10 0.57 17.98
CA LYS A 103 -6.98 1.71 17.80
C LYS A 103 -6.97 2.20 16.37
N VAL A 104 -8.14 2.49 15.82
CA VAL A 104 -8.30 3.09 14.48
C VAL A 104 -9.13 4.35 14.59
N PHE A 105 -8.55 5.46 14.15
CA PHE A 105 -9.17 6.78 14.14
C PHE A 105 -9.61 7.11 12.72
N CYS A 106 -10.89 7.40 12.55
CA CYS A 106 -11.49 7.67 11.25
C CYS A 106 -12.14 9.05 11.25
N ASN A 107 -11.81 9.87 10.25
CA ASN A 107 -12.48 11.11 9.92
C ASN A 107 -13.06 10.98 8.52
N PHE A 108 -14.38 11.02 8.39
CA PHE A 108 -15.08 10.85 7.13
C PHE A 108 -15.47 12.21 6.57
N ALA A 109 -14.95 12.51 5.39
CA ALA A 109 -15.25 13.74 4.67
C ALA A 109 -16.19 13.42 3.51
N THR A 110 -17.14 14.31 3.29
CA THR A 110 -17.85 14.43 2.01
C THR A 110 -17.31 15.69 1.38
N THR A 111 -16.45 15.60 0.37
CA THR A 111 -16.07 16.76 -0.44
C THR A 111 -17.35 17.45 -0.95
N PRO A 112 -17.47 18.79 -0.87
CA PRO A 112 -16.44 19.79 -0.50
C PRO A 112 -16.38 20.18 0.99
N TYR A 113 -17.08 19.49 1.88
CA TYR A 113 -17.22 19.87 3.29
C TYR A 113 -16.08 19.33 4.17
N THR A 114 -15.77 20.07 5.24
CA THR A 114 -14.87 19.60 6.30
C THR A 114 -15.40 18.31 6.93
N SER A 115 -14.49 17.41 7.31
CA SER A 115 -14.84 16.17 8.01
C SER A 115 -15.63 16.48 9.28
N ASN A 116 -16.93 16.21 9.24
CA ASN A 116 -17.84 16.43 10.36
C ASN A 116 -18.19 15.13 11.09
N LYS A 117 -17.75 13.98 10.59
CA LYS A 117 -18.06 12.66 11.14
C LYS A 117 -16.77 11.98 11.54
N SER A 118 -16.71 11.53 12.78
CA SER A 118 -15.54 10.83 13.32
C SER A 118 -15.96 9.52 13.96
N ALA A 119 -15.08 8.52 13.86
CA ALA A 119 -15.22 7.27 14.59
C ALA A 119 -13.87 6.82 15.16
N VAL A 120 -13.90 6.18 16.32
CA VAL A 120 -12.73 5.49 16.91
C VAL A 120 -13.12 4.04 17.14
N PHE A 121 -12.37 3.14 16.54
CA PHE A 121 -12.45 1.71 16.83
C PHE A 121 -11.39 1.39 17.87
N GLY A 122 -11.77 0.67 18.92
CA GLY A 122 -10.85 0.15 19.93
C GLY A 122 -11.30 -1.21 20.43
N ALA A 123 -10.52 -1.80 21.33
CA ALA A 123 -10.74 -3.15 21.85
C ALA A 123 -12.13 -3.35 22.46
N GLU A 124 -12.68 -2.32 23.11
CA GLU A 124 -13.97 -2.41 23.83
C GLU A 124 -15.18 -2.02 22.97
N GLY A 125 -15.00 -1.52 21.76
CA GLY A 125 -16.10 -1.08 20.92
C GLY A 125 -15.77 0.10 20.00
N VAL A 126 -16.83 0.76 19.53
CA VAL A 126 -16.73 1.84 18.54
C VAL A 126 -17.37 3.10 19.09
N LEU A 127 -16.60 4.18 19.09
CA LEU A 127 -17.10 5.54 19.33
C LEU A 127 -17.42 6.18 17.99
N PHE A 128 -18.52 6.91 17.88
CA PHE A 128 -18.79 7.77 16.74
C PHE A 128 -19.47 9.07 17.16
N THR A 129 -19.14 10.15 16.45
CA THR A 129 -19.65 11.49 16.75
C THR A 129 -19.73 12.34 15.48
N MET A 130 -20.41 13.48 15.61
CA MET A 130 -20.32 14.56 14.63
C MET A 130 -19.91 15.87 15.29
N SER A 131 -19.27 16.76 14.52
CA SER A 131 -18.74 18.04 15.03
C SER A 131 -19.77 18.96 15.70
N HIS A 132 -21.06 18.80 15.39
CA HIS A 132 -22.15 19.59 15.97
C HIS A 132 -22.83 18.93 17.18
N LEU A 133 -22.39 17.72 17.59
CA LEU A 133 -22.97 17.01 18.72
C LEU A 133 -22.16 17.26 19.99
N GLY A 134 -22.86 17.55 21.10
CA GLY A 134 -22.25 17.62 22.43
C GLY A 134 -21.86 16.25 22.99
N GLU A 135 -22.41 15.18 22.43
CA GLU A 135 -22.23 13.79 22.86
C GLU A 135 -21.54 12.96 21.78
N THR A 136 -20.80 11.95 22.21
CA THR A 136 -20.27 10.86 21.40
C THR A 136 -21.01 9.58 21.76
N TYR A 137 -21.32 8.77 20.76
CA TYR A 137 -22.02 7.51 20.97
C TYR A 137 -21.02 6.36 20.99
N PHE A 138 -21.04 5.58 22.07
CA PHE A 138 -20.24 4.38 22.25
C PHE A 138 -21.10 3.14 22.03
N VAL A 139 -20.72 2.30 21.09
CA VAL A 139 -21.34 0.99 20.85
C VAL A 139 -20.37 -0.10 21.27
N SER A 140 -20.83 -0.95 22.17
CA SER A 140 -20.05 -2.07 22.69
C SER A 140 -20.93 -3.31 22.85
N SER A 141 -20.30 -4.48 22.79
CA SER A 141 -20.90 -5.75 23.21
C SER A 141 -20.28 -6.31 24.49
N SER A 142 -19.11 -5.80 24.89
CA SER A 142 -18.32 -6.26 26.04
C SER A 142 -18.46 -5.36 27.26
N ALA A 143 -18.30 -4.04 27.08
CA ALA A 143 -18.27 -3.07 28.17
C ALA A 143 -19.68 -2.61 28.58
N VAL A 144 -20.52 -2.27 27.60
CA VAL A 144 -21.92 -1.88 27.79
C VAL A 144 -22.72 -2.49 26.65
N LYS A 145 -23.69 -3.35 26.94
CA LYS A 145 -24.54 -3.91 25.87
C LYS A 145 -25.38 -2.80 25.23
N GLY A 146 -25.13 -2.53 23.96
CA GLY A 146 -25.88 -1.56 23.17
C GLY A 146 -25.13 -0.25 23.01
N THR A 147 -25.88 0.86 23.00
CA THR A 147 -25.34 2.20 22.77
C THR A 147 -25.39 3.02 24.06
N ALA A 148 -24.28 3.66 24.41
CA ALA A 148 -24.19 4.64 25.49
C ALA A 148 -23.78 6.01 24.93
N SER A 149 -24.25 7.09 25.53
CA SER A 149 -23.74 8.44 25.26
C SER A 149 -22.60 8.75 26.21
N VAL A 150 -21.54 9.35 25.68
CA VAL A 150 -20.37 9.81 26.41
C VAL A 150 -20.16 11.29 26.07
N PRO A 151 -20.06 12.21 27.05
CA PRO A 151 -19.83 13.61 26.78
C PRO A 151 -18.55 13.81 25.96
N SER A 152 -18.64 14.53 24.83
CA SER A 152 -17.52 14.68 23.90
C SER A 152 -16.30 15.37 24.53
N VAL A 153 -16.50 16.16 25.58
CA VAL A 153 -15.41 16.82 26.35
C VAL A 153 -14.46 15.82 27.03
N LEU A 154 -14.90 14.59 27.27
CA LEU A 154 -14.09 13.54 27.90
C LEU A 154 -13.24 12.76 26.88
N LEU A 155 -13.42 13.03 25.58
CA LEU A 155 -12.79 12.28 24.50
C LEU A 155 -11.88 13.19 23.67
N GLN A 156 -10.72 12.66 23.29
CA GLN A 156 -9.81 13.34 22.38
C GLN A 156 -9.71 12.55 21.07
N PHE A 157 -10.27 13.13 20.00
CA PHE A 157 -10.09 12.63 18.64
C PHE A 157 -8.85 13.29 18.03
N PRO A 158 -7.96 12.54 17.35
CA PRO A 158 -6.81 13.13 16.69
C PRO A 158 -7.26 14.03 15.54
N ASN A 159 -6.60 15.19 15.42
CA ASN A 159 -6.82 16.06 14.27
C ASN A 159 -6.07 15.51 13.06
N LEU A 160 -6.82 14.89 12.14
CA LEU A 160 -6.28 14.30 10.91
C LEU A 160 -6.24 15.29 9.73
N ASN A 161 -6.46 16.59 9.91
CA ASN A 161 -6.61 17.58 8.82
C ASN A 161 -5.29 18.04 8.15
N HIS A 162 -4.24 17.22 8.20
CA HIS A 162 -2.95 17.48 7.55
C HIS A 162 -2.48 16.23 6.79
N ASP A 163 -1.38 16.28 6.05
CA ASP A 163 -0.75 15.06 5.49
C ASP A 163 0.03 14.32 6.59
N PHE A 164 -0.70 13.48 7.34
CA PHE A 164 -0.11 12.62 8.36
C PHE A 164 0.67 11.44 7.77
N THR A 165 0.49 11.10 6.48
CA THR A 165 1.16 9.94 5.86
C THR A 165 2.66 10.19 5.71
N MET A 166 3.05 11.41 5.34
CA MET A 166 4.44 11.87 5.30
C MET A 166 5.05 11.89 6.69
N ARG A 167 4.37 12.56 7.63
CA ARG A 167 4.87 12.70 9.00
C ARG A 167 5.10 11.33 9.63
N HIS A 168 4.14 10.43 9.53
CA HIS A 168 4.26 9.05 10.00
C HIS A 168 5.50 8.36 9.39
N PHE A 169 5.64 8.41 8.05
CA PHE A 169 6.73 7.72 7.38
C PHE A 169 8.12 8.26 7.76
N TYR A 170 8.31 9.57 7.76
CA TYR A 170 9.61 10.19 8.03
C TYR A 170 9.96 10.33 9.51
N SER A 171 8.97 10.23 10.42
CA SER A 171 9.23 10.33 11.87
C SER A 171 9.29 8.99 12.59
N GLU A 172 8.64 7.94 12.06
CA GLU A 172 8.53 6.64 12.76
C GLU A 172 9.30 5.50 12.10
N CYS A 173 9.89 5.72 10.92
CA CYS A 173 10.59 4.68 10.16
C CYS A 173 12.09 4.99 10.06
N GLN A 174 12.90 3.98 9.70
CA GLN A 174 14.34 4.14 9.48
C GLN A 174 14.63 4.89 8.16
N THR A 175 14.43 6.20 8.24
CA THR A 175 14.75 7.21 7.22
C THR A 175 15.75 8.19 7.83
N GLY A 176 16.49 8.93 6.99
CA GLY A 176 17.58 9.81 7.43
C GLY A 176 18.83 9.59 6.59
N GLN A 177 19.68 10.61 6.52
CA GLN A 177 20.89 10.60 5.68
C GLN A 177 21.81 9.42 6.00
N GLU A 178 21.84 8.98 7.26
CA GLU A 178 22.57 7.81 7.77
C GLU A 178 22.20 6.50 7.06
N PHE A 179 20.99 6.39 6.51
CA PHE A 179 20.54 5.20 5.78
C PHE A 179 20.81 5.24 4.28
N THR A 180 21.37 6.35 3.76
CA THR A 180 21.59 6.54 2.31
C THR A 180 22.46 5.44 1.70
N ASN A 181 23.56 5.07 2.35
CA ASN A 181 24.46 4.03 1.84
C ASN A 181 23.76 2.66 1.81
N LEU A 182 23.04 2.32 2.88
CA LEU A 182 22.25 1.09 2.95
C LEU A 182 21.18 1.05 1.84
N CYS A 183 20.47 2.16 1.63
CA CYS A 183 19.48 2.27 0.56
C CYS A 183 20.10 2.08 -0.84
N ASN A 184 21.30 2.62 -1.07
CA ASN A 184 22.03 2.40 -2.32
C ASN A 184 22.34 0.91 -2.54
N ASP A 185 22.78 0.21 -1.50
CA ASP A 185 23.09 -1.22 -1.60
C ASP A 185 21.84 -2.09 -1.75
N ILE A 186 20.69 -1.64 -1.21
CA ILE A 186 19.39 -2.26 -1.47
C ILE A 186 18.99 -2.08 -2.94
N VAL A 187 19.07 -0.85 -3.49
CA VAL A 187 18.69 -0.56 -4.89
C VAL A 187 19.55 -1.33 -5.88
N LYS A 188 20.86 -1.46 -5.64
CA LYS A 188 21.77 -2.27 -6.48
C LYS A 188 21.34 -3.74 -6.59
N ARG A 189 20.66 -4.27 -5.57
CA ARG A 189 20.17 -5.67 -5.50
C ARG A 189 18.72 -5.83 -5.95
N ALA A 190 18.04 -4.73 -6.28
CA ALA A 190 16.67 -4.77 -6.74
C ALA A 190 16.56 -5.52 -8.08
N ARG A 191 15.43 -6.21 -8.26
CA ARG A 191 15.11 -6.94 -9.50
C ARG A 191 13.79 -6.43 -10.04
N TYR A 192 13.72 -6.14 -11.33
CA TYR A 192 12.47 -5.73 -11.97
C TYR A 192 12.36 -6.31 -13.38
N GLY A 193 11.12 -6.40 -13.88
CA GLY A 193 10.83 -6.89 -15.22
C GLY A 193 9.35 -6.86 -15.55
N THR A 194 9.04 -6.92 -16.84
CA THR A 194 7.67 -6.98 -17.35
C THR A 194 7.31 -8.42 -17.70
N ARG A 195 6.12 -8.86 -17.32
CA ARG A 195 5.57 -10.18 -17.66
C ARG A 195 4.84 -10.16 -19.01
N ASN A 196 4.41 -11.33 -19.47
CA ASN A 196 3.69 -11.50 -20.74
C ASN A 196 2.31 -10.83 -20.75
N ASP A 197 1.74 -10.55 -19.58
CA ASP A 197 0.47 -9.84 -19.38
C ASP A 197 0.67 -8.32 -19.24
N ASP A 198 1.84 -7.82 -19.63
CA ASP A 198 2.30 -6.43 -19.47
C ASP A 198 2.36 -5.93 -18.01
N SER A 199 2.23 -6.82 -17.03
CA SER A 199 2.42 -6.44 -15.62
C SER A 199 3.89 -6.18 -15.32
N LEU A 200 4.16 -5.08 -14.62
CA LEU A 200 5.49 -4.72 -14.12
C LEU A 200 5.68 -5.29 -12.73
N MET A 201 6.78 -6.00 -12.55
CA MET A 201 7.15 -6.66 -11.29
C MET A 201 8.45 -6.08 -10.76
N ILE A 202 8.52 -5.81 -9.45
CA ILE A 202 9.72 -5.35 -8.77
C ILE A 202 9.87 -6.13 -7.46
N THR A 203 11.09 -6.55 -7.14
CA THR A 203 11.47 -7.11 -5.84
C THR A 203 12.64 -6.32 -5.30
N ILE A 204 12.46 -5.69 -4.15
CA ILE A 204 13.45 -4.82 -3.52
C ILE A 204 13.28 -4.87 -2.00
N ASN A 205 14.36 -5.13 -1.26
CA ASN A 205 14.33 -5.20 0.21
C ASN A 205 13.23 -6.13 0.78
N ASP A 206 13.05 -7.32 0.21
CA ASP A 206 11.95 -8.25 0.57
C ASP A 206 10.53 -7.72 0.33
N ILE A 207 10.40 -6.57 -0.36
CA ILE A 207 9.13 -6.00 -0.80
C ILE A 207 8.90 -6.41 -2.25
N TYR A 208 7.73 -6.96 -2.50
CA TYR A 208 7.26 -7.32 -3.83
C TYR A 208 6.23 -6.29 -4.31
N ILE A 209 6.52 -5.64 -5.43
CA ILE A 209 5.64 -4.65 -6.05
C ILE A 209 5.17 -5.21 -7.39
N LYS A 210 3.86 -5.14 -7.63
CA LYS A 210 3.21 -5.46 -8.89
C LYS A 210 2.47 -4.22 -9.39
N GLN A 211 2.60 -3.90 -10.66
CA GLN A 211 1.67 -3.01 -11.34
C GLN A 211 1.05 -3.74 -12.53
N GLU A 212 -0.27 -3.81 -12.55
CA GLU A 212 -1.04 -4.38 -13.66
C GLU A 212 -1.12 -3.40 -14.84
N SER A 213 -1.48 -3.91 -16.02
CA SER A 213 -1.62 -3.11 -17.24
C SER A 213 -2.70 -2.02 -17.14
N ASN A 214 -3.69 -2.19 -16.25
CA ASN A 214 -4.70 -1.19 -15.93
C ASN A 214 -4.22 -0.11 -14.92
N GLY A 215 -2.97 -0.21 -14.45
CA GLY A 215 -2.37 0.72 -13.50
C GLY A 215 -2.56 0.39 -12.03
N ASN A 216 -3.33 -0.64 -11.68
CA ASN A 216 -3.48 -1.10 -10.30
C ASN A 216 -2.12 -1.52 -9.74
N VAL A 217 -1.83 -1.12 -8.51
CA VAL A 217 -0.56 -1.40 -7.84
C VAL A 217 -0.80 -2.19 -6.57
N GLU A 218 0.01 -3.22 -6.36
CA GLU A 218 0.11 -3.97 -5.11
C GLU A 218 1.53 -3.90 -4.58
N VAL A 219 1.66 -3.61 -3.28
CA VAL A 219 2.92 -3.56 -2.54
C VAL A 219 2.82 -4.53 -1.38
N ASN A 220 3.57 -5.63 -1.45
CA ASN A 220 3.52 -6.74 -0.53
C ASN A 220 4.82 -6.83 0.27
N CYS A 221 4.71 -6.76 1.60
CA CYS A 221 5.79 -7.01 2.54
C CYS A 221 5.18 -7.75 3.74
N ARG A 222 5.02 -9.08 3.62
CA ARG A 222 4.20 -9.87 4.54
C ARG A 222 4.57 -9.62 6.01
N PRO A 223 3.57 -9.46 6.90
CA PRO A 223 2.12 -9.58 6.65
C PRO A 223 1.45 -8.32 6.07
N ARG A 224 2.22 -7.24 5.86
CA ARG A 224 1.72 -5.95 5.37
C ARG A 224 1.46 -5.97 3.87
N HIS A 225 0.38 -5.33 3.47
CA HIS A 225 -0.01 -5.19 2.08
C HIS A 225 -0.69 -3.85 1.84
N ILE A 226 -0.26 -3.12 0.83
CA ILE A 226 -0.93 -1.92 0.33
C ILE A 226 -1.31 -2.15 -1.13
N SER A 227 -2.58 -1.97 -1.46
CA SER A 227 -3.07 -2.03 -2.85
C SER A 227 -3.82 -0.77 -3.21
N CYS A 228 -3.65 -0.29 -4.43
CA CYS A 228 -4.35 0.91 -4.90
C CYS A 228 -4.69 0.86 -6.40
N SER A 229 -5.69 1.65 -6.78
CA SER A 229 -6.08 1.90 -8.16
C SER A 229 -6.16 3.41 -8.39
N PRO A 230 -5.21 3.99 -9.12
CA PRO A 230 -5.28 5.40 -9.50
C PRO A 230 -6.54 5.72 -10.31
N THR A 231 -7.01 4.79 -11.14
CA THR A 231 -8.18 4.97 -12.00
C THR A 231 -9.47 4.99 -11.20
N ASN A 232 -9.62 4.04 -10.26
CA ASN A 232 -10.84 3.91 -9.46
C ASN A 232 -10.81 4.76 -8.19
N GLY A 233 -9.69 5.43 -7.91
CA GLY A 233 -9.51 6.18 -6.66
C GLY A 233 -9.64 5.27 -5.44
N THR A 234 -9.13 4.04 -5.51
CA THR A 234 -9.21 3.08 -4.40
C THR A 234 -7.86 2.90 -3.75
N ILE A 235 -7.84 2.81 -2.43
CA ILE A 235 -6.64 2.45 -1.66
C ILE A 235 -7.03 1.55 -0.48
N ARG A 236 -6.21 0.53 -0.23
CA ARG A 236 -6.39 -0.42 0.85
C ARG A 236 -5.06 -0.73 1.52
N VAL A 237 -5.09 -0.85 2.84
CA VAL A 237 -3.96 -1.24 3.66
C VAL A 237 -4.39 -2.40 4.54
N ARG A 238 -3.59 -3.47 4.54
CA ARG A 238 -3.78 -4.63 5.38
C ARG A 238 -2.52 -4.89 6.19
N THR A 239 -2.69 -5.15 7.47
CA THR A 239 -1.69 -5.68 8.40
C THR A 239 -2.32 -6.83 9.19
N ASP A 240 -1.62 -7.38 10.18
CA ASP A 240 -2.23 -8.36 11.10
C ASP A 240 -3.30 -7.75 12.02
N LEU A 241 -3.26 -6.43 12.21
CA LEU A 241 -4.16 -5.72 13.15
C LEU A 241 -5.37 -5.12 12.45
N VAL A 242 -5.24 -4.74 11.17
CA VAL A 242 -6.28 -4.01 10.45
C VAL A 242 -6.38 -4.35 8.97
N ASP A 243 -7.58 -4.22 8.45
CA ASP A 243 -7.87 -4.18 7.02
C ASP A 243 -8.72 -2.93 6.73
N MET A 244 -8.07 -1.89 6.21
CA MET A 244 -8.65 -0.58 5.98
C MET A 244 -8.72 -0.32 4.48
N ALA A 245 -9.86 0.15 3.98
CA ALA A 245 -10.02 0.48 2.57
C ALA A 245 -10.87 1.74 2.39
N VAL A 246 -10.55 2.51 1.36
CA VAL A 246 -11.32 3.67 0.92
C VAL A 246 -11.41 3.65 -0.60
N GLN A 247 -12.57 4.04 -1.12
CA GLN A 247 -12.81 4.17 -2.56
C GLN A 247 -13.61 5.43 -2.86
N VAL A 248 -13.53 5.90 -4.11
CA VAL A 248 -14.48 6.89 -4.63
C VAL A 248 -15.85 6.22 -4.75
N HIS A 249 -16.89 6.87 -4.22
CA HIS A 249 -18.27 6.45 -4.51
C HIS A 249 -18.55 6.71 -5.99
N HIS A 250 -18.84 5.67 -6.77
CA HIS A 250 -19.71 5.88 -7.91
C HIS A 250 -21.09 6.22 -7.34
N THR A 251 -21.62 7.39 -7.69
CA THR A 251 -23.04 7.67 -7.51
C THR A 251 -23.80 6.59 -8.27
N VAL A 252 -24.26 5.56 -7.56
CA VAL A 252 -25.46 4.86 -7.99
C VAL A 252 -26.56 5.85 -7.67
N ASN A 253 -27.08 6.52 -8.71
CA ASN A 253 -28.31 7.28 -8.60
C ASN A 253 -29.37 6.31 -8.05
N ALA A 254 -29.69 6.46 -6.77
CA ALA A 254 -30.84 5.83 -6.15
C ALA A 254 -32.08 6.68 -6.43
#